data_AF-A0A973A1A4-F1
#
_entry.id   AF-A0A973A1A4-F1
#
_cell.length_a   1.000
_cell.length_b   1.000
_cell.length_c   1.000
_cell.angle_alpha   90.00
_cell.angle_beta   90.00
_cell.angle_gamma   90.00
#
_symmetry.space_group_name_H-M   'P 1'
#
loop_
_entity.id
_entity.type
_entity.pdbx_description
1 polymer ?
#
loop_
_entity_poly.entity_id
_entity_poly.type
_entity_poly.pdbx_seq_one_letter_code
_entity_poly.pdbx_strand_id
1 'polypeptide(L)'
;MKKQHAFTLIELLVVIAIIAVLMGVLLPALRAVRLQAGQAVCLSHVRQLLICVRLYCDDNGGKTHDSPNQGLWDNAFENPAQITEYGPNDGNAYWGIAYKKYSKNKDIFSCPSQVRVDDWPEIGWGIDYQPYFRHCSYGINSRITWRYDEQGSRTSKPFNIDQHASRPSEMIGFQDHVEQKLEVTSDSLTLSEGSRFNLSQWRNGGPVGDWPDAVDECYRHNKNSVTGWLDGHANTIRMSTGEDVPRRWYTGRKTDKPW
;
A
#
# COMPACT_ATOMS: atom_id res chain seq x y z
N MET A 1 65.56 1.09 24.07
CA MET A 1 64.71 1.48 22.93
C MET A 1 63.70 0.37 22.67
N LYS A 2 62.39 0.61 22.89
CA LYS A 2 61.35 -0.37 22.51
C LYS A 2 61.27 -0.38 20.98
N LYS A 3 61.57 -1.52 20.34
CA LYS A 3 61.32 -1.70 18.91
C LYS A 3 59.81 -1.57 18.69
N GLN A 4 59.39 -0.55 17.95
CA GLN A 4 58.02 -0.48 17.46
C GLN A 4 57.91 -1.45 16.28
N HIS A 5 57.00 -2.42 16.41
CA HIS A 5 56.68 -3.33 15.31
C HIS A 5 55.91 -2.55 14.25
N ALA A 6 56.50 -2.40 13.06
CA ALA A 6 55.85 -1.79 11.91
C ALA A 6 54.91 -2.82 11.27
N PHE A 7 53.71 -2.37 10.91
CA PHE A 7 52.68 -3.20 10.28
C PHE A 7 53.12 -3.60 8.87
N THR A 8 53.05 -4.88 8.53
CA THR A 8 53.45 -5.40 7.23
C THR A 8 52.30 -5.35 6.22
N LEU A 9 52.63 -5.32 4.93
CA LEU A 9 51.64 -5.34 3.86
C LEU A 9 50.82 -6.65 3.85
N ILE A 10 51.43 -7.77 4.25
CA ILE A 10 50.75 -9.06 4.36
C ILE A 10 49.70 -9.03 5.47
N GLU A 11 50.04 -8.48 6.65
CA GLU A 11 49.08 -8.34 7.76
C GLU A 11 47.88 -7.48 7.34
N LEU A 12 48.10 -6.39 6.60
CA LEU A 12 47.01 -5.57 6.07
C LEU A 12 46.13 -6.35 5.09
N LEU A 13 46.75 -7.11 4.18
CA LEU A 13 46.03 -7.87 3.16
C LEU A 13 45.17 -8.99 3.76
N VAL A 14 45.66 -9.68 4.79
CA VAL A 14 44.88 -10.71 5.50
C VAL A 14 43.68 -10.08 6.21
N VAL A 15 43.85 -8.92 6.85
CA VAL A 15 42.75 -8.24 7.55
C VAL A 15 41.64 -7.81 6.58
N ILE A 16 41.98 -7.19 5.44
CA ILE A 16 40.97 -6.81 4.45
C ILE A 16 40.27 -8.04 3.86
N ALA A 17 40.99 -9.15 3.66
CA ALA A 17 40.41 -10.40 3.17
C ALA A 17 39.39 -10.97 4.18
N ILE A 18 39.71 -10.96 5.47
CA ILE A 18 38.77 -11.38 6.52
C ILE A 18 37.55 -10.46 6.56
N ILE A 19 37.72 -9.14 6.51
CA ILE A 19 36.62 -8.18 6.48
C ILE A 19 35.73 -8.41 5.25
N ALA A 20 36.32 -8.65 4.07
CA ALA A 20 35.57 -8.92 2.84
C ALA A 20 34.72 -10.20 2.96
N VAL A 21 35.27 -11.28 3.53
CA VAL A 21 34.52 -12.53 3.76
C VAL A 21 33.37 -12.30 4.74
N LEU A 22 33.61 -11.59 5.85
CA LEU A 22 32.57 -11.30 6.84
C LEU A 22 31.46 -10.41 6.25
N MET A 23 31.82 -9.36 5.50
CA MET A 23 30.88 -8.49 4.81
C MET A 23 30.03 -9.25 3.78
N GLY A 24 30.62 -10.24 3.10
CA GLY A 24 29.91 -11.10 2.15
C GLY A 24 28.72 -11.85 2.77
N VAL A 25 28.82 -12.23 4.05
CA VAL A 25 27.73 -12.91 4.78
C VAL A 25 26.79 -11.92 5.47
N LEU A 26 27.30 -10.78 5.95
CA LEU A 26 26.52 -9.78 6.69
C LEU A 26 25.55 -8.97 5.81
N LEU A 27 25.94 -8.61 4.58
CA LEU A 27 25.11 -7.78 3.70
C LEU A 27 23.77 -8.43 3.32
N PRO A 28 23.72 -9.72 2.90
CA PRO A 28 22.44 -10.40 2.64
C PRO A 28 21.55 -10.49 3.87
N ALA A 29 22.14 -10.81 5.04
CA ALA A 29 21.40 -10.91 6.29
C ALA A 29 20.79 -9.55 6.69
N LEU A 30 21.55 -8.46 6.58
CA LEU A 30 21.07 -7.12 6.90
C LEU A 30 19.94 -6.67 5.96
N ARG A 31 20.01 -7.01 4.67
CA ARG A 31 18.92 -6.73 3.72
C ARG A 31 17.63 -7.44 4.13
N ALA A 32 17.70 -8.72 4.49
CA ALA A 32 16.54 -9.49 4.94
C ALA A 32 15.93 -8.88 6.22
N VAL A 33 16.76 -8.52 7.20
CA VAL A 33 16.32 -7.86 8.45
C VAL A 33 15.62 -6.54 8.18
N ARG A 34 16.14 -5.70 7.27
CA ARG A 34 15.51 -4.42 6.89
C ARG A 34 14.12 -4.62 6.28
N LEU A 35 13.95 -5.61 5.40
CA LEU A 35 12.64 -5.91 4.81
C LEU A 35 11.62 -6.38 5.86
N GLN A 36 12.04 -7.25 6.79
CA GLN A 36 11.19 -7.71 7.89
C GLN A 36 10.83 -6.56 8.85
N ALA A 37 11.78 -5.69 9.16
CA ALA A 37 11.53 -4.50 9.98
C ALA A 37 10.53 -3.55 9.30
N GLY A 38 10.69 -3.32 7.98
CA GLY A 38 9.73 -2.55 7.19
C GLY A 38 8.32 -3.15 7.23
N GLN A 39 8.19 -4.47 7.07
CA GLN A 39 6.91 -5.16 7.17
C GLN A 39 6.27 -5.00 8.56
N ALA A 40 7.05 -5.11 9.63
CA ALA A 40 6.57 -4.92 10.99
C ALA A 40 6.04 -3.49 11.23
N VAL A 41 6.72 -2.49 10.67
CA VAL A 41 6.28 -1.09 10.69
C VAL A 41 4.97 -0.92 9.94
N CYS A 42 4.86 -1.44 8.71
CA CYS A 42 3.63 -1.35 7.91
C CYS A 42 2.44 -2.05 8.59
N LEU A 43 2.65 -3.22 9.21
CA LEU A 43 1.62 -3.89 9.99
C LEU A 43 1.14 -3.03 11.19
N SER A 44 2.05 -2.27 11.82
CA SER A 44 1.68 -1.31 12.86
C SER A 44 0.91 -0.12 12.29
N HIS A 45 1.38 0.45 11.18
CA HIS A 45 0.73 1.56 10.47
C HIS A 45 -0.70 1.20 10.06
N VAL A 46 -0.91 0.04 9.45
CA VAL A 46 -2.24 -0.42 9.03
C VAL A 46 -3.18 -0.65 10.20
N ARG A 47 -2.70 -1.18 11.34
CA ARG A 47 -3.52 -1.26 12.56
C ARG A 47 -3.93 0.13 13.07
N GLN A 48 -3.01 1.09 13.05
CA GLN A 48 -3.33 2.47 13.42
C GLN A 48 -4.32 3.11 12.45
N LEU A 49 -4.21 2.83 11.15
CA LEU A 49 -5.19 3.28 10.15
C LEU A 49 -6.58 2.70 10.42
N LEU A 50 -6.70 1.41 10.72
CA LEU A 50 -7.98 0.79 11.07
C LEU A 50 -8.61 1.43 12.32
N ILE A 51 -7.80 1.78 13.32
CA ILE A 51 -8.25 2.56 14.48
C ILE A 51 -8.76 3.94 14.05
N CYS A 52 -8.04 4.64 13.17
CA CYS A 52 -8.47 5.95 12.64
C CYS A 52 -9.81 5.85 11.90
N VAL A 53 -10.04 4.79 11.13
CA VAL A 53 -11.33 4.52 10.48
C VAL A 53 -12.43 4.33 11.50
N ARG A 54 -12.18 3.55 12.55
CA ARG A 54 -13.18 3.32 13.60
C ARG A 54 -13.56 4.62 14.29
N LEU A 55 -12.57 5.43 14.68
CA LEU A 55 -12.80 6.74 15.29
C LEU A 55 -13.57 7.69 14.35
N TYR A 56 -13.26 7.67 13.05
CA TYR A 56 -14.02 8.40 12.04
C TYR A 56 -15.48 7.95 12.01
N CYS A 57 -15.71 6.63 11.96
CA CYS A 57 -17.06 6.09 11.90
C CYS A 57 -17.86 6.44 13.15
N ASP A 58 -17.25 6.35 14.33
CA ASP A 58 -17.91 6.69 15.60
C ASP A 58 -18.39 8.16 15.61
N ASP A 59 -17.58 9.10 15.10
CA ASP A 59 -17.98 10.50 14.97
C ASP A 59 -19.00 10.77 13.85
N ASN A 60 -19.09 9.90 12.84
CA ASN A 60 -19.92 10.08 11.64
C ASN A 60 -21.12 9.11 11.60
N GLY A 61 -21.53 8.54 12.74
CA GLY A 61 -22.71 7.67 12.83
C GLY A 61 -22.54 6.34 12.10
N GLY A 62 -21.36 5.73 12.22
CA GLY A 62 -20.97 4.45 11.63
C GLY A 62 -20.55 4.51 10.15
N LYS A 63 -20.58 5.70 9.54
CA LYS A 63 -20.39 5.90 8.10
C LYS A 63 -18.95 6.20 7.73
N THR A 64 -18.54 5.72 6.56
CA THR A 64 -17.28 6.06 5.90
C THR A 64 -17.45 7.20 4.90
N HIS A 65 -16.33 7.66 4.34
CA HIS A 65 -16.22 8.75 3.38
C HIS A 65 -16.17 8.27 1.92
N ASP A 66 -15.86 9.19 1.00
CA ASP A 66 -15.47 8.83 -0.37
C ASP A 66 -14.10 8.19 -0.46
N SER A 67 -13.90 7.40 -1.50
CA SER A 67 -12.55 7.14 -2.00
C SER A 67 -12.29 8.03 -3.22
N PRO A 68 -11.57 9.16 -3.07
CA PRO A 68 -11.01 9.92 -4.19
C PRO A 68 -9.80 9.21 -4.81
N ASN A 69 -9.50 9.47 -6.10
CA ASN A 69 -8.59 8.62 -6.90
C ASN A 69 -7.14 9.08 -7.00
N GLN A 70 -6.87 10.38 -7.00
CA GLN A 70 -5.58 10.88 -7.48
C GLN A 70 -4.49 10.99 -6.42
N GLY A 71 -4.74 10.60 -5.17
CA GLY A 71 -3.67 10.38 -4.21
C GLY A 71 -2.93 11.64 -3.74
N LEU A 72 -3.48 12.85 -3.91
CA LEU A 72 -2.82 14.08 -3.45
C LEU A 72 -3.31 14.53 -2.07
N TRP A 73 -2.39 15.01 -1.24
CA TRP A 73 -2.73 15.58 0.07
C TRP A 73 -3.14 17.05 0.02
N ASP A 74 -2.70 17.75 -1.01
CA ASP A 74 -2.83 19.19 -1.20
C ASP A 74 -2.58 19.52 -2.69
N ASN A 75 -2.85 20.77 -3.05
CA ASN A 75 -2.66 21.28 -4.40
C ASN A 75 -1.21 21.67 -4.73
N ALA A 76 -0.20 21.29 -3.93
CA ALA A 76 1.18 21.75 -4.14
C ALA A 76 1.74 21.38 -5.52
N PHE A 77 1.22 20.28 -6.10
CA PHE A 77 1.49 19.91 -7.48
C PHE A 77 1.07 21.00 -8.48
N GLU A 78 -0.15 21.51 -8.36
CA GLU A 78 -0.72 22.49 -9.30
C GLU A 78 -0.25 23.92 -9.00
N ASN A 79 -0.12 24.27 -7.72
CA ASN A 79 0.24 25.60 -7.27
C ASN A 79 1.20 25.55 -6.06
N PRO A 80 2.50 25.32 -6.30
CA PRO A 80 3.49 25.24 -5.22
C PRO A 80 3.68 26.56 -4.48
N ALA A 81 3.24 27.69 -5.04
CA ALA A 81 3.34 29.00 -4.41
C ALA A 81 2.25 29.23 -3.34
N GLN A 82 1.11 28.53 -3.42
CA GLN A 82 0.01 28.64 -2.48
C GLN A 82 -0.62 27.27 -2.20
N ILE A 83 -0.06 26.58 -1.21
CA ILE A 83 -0.48 25.24 -0.81
C ILE A 83 -1.76 25.33 0.02
N THR A 84 -2.80 24.64 -0.45
CA THR A 84 -4.08 24.45 0.22
C THR A 84 -4.36 22.96 0.31
N GLU A 85 -4.74 22.48 1.50
CA GLU A 85 -5.11 21.07 1.68
C GLU A 85 -6.44 20.77 1.01
N TYR A 86 -6.53 19.59 0.39
CA TYR A 86 -7.78 19.12 -0.20
C TYR A 86 -8.78 18.70 0.89
N GLY A 87 -10.06 18.77 0.53
CA GLY A 87 -11.12 18.17 1.33
C GLY A 87 -11.14 16.63 1.19
N PRO A 88 -11.77 15.91 2.14
CA PRO A 88 -11.81 14.45 2.13
C PRO A 88 -12.54 13.82 0.93
N ASN A 89 -13.38 14.60 0.23
CA ASN A 89 -14.16 14.17 -0.93
C ASN A 89 -13.74 14.90 -2.22
N ASP A 90 -12.60 15.60 -2.21
CA ASP A 90 -12.06 16.25 -3.41
C ASP A 90 -11.63 15.18 -4.43
N GLY A 91 -11.91 15.36 -5.72
CA GLY A 91 -11.57 14.36 -6.74
C GLY A 91 -10.07 14.06 -6.83
N ASN A 92 -9.24 15.04 -6.50
CA ASN A 92 -7.78 14.93 -6.52
C ASN A 92 -7.20 14.37 -5.20
N ALA A 93 -8.01 14.31 -4.15
CA ALA A 93 -7.53 13.94 -2.83
C ALA A 93 -7.03 12.48 -2.75
N TYR A 94 -6.10 12.27 -1.81
CA TYR A 94 -5.86 10.98 -1.21
C TYR A 94 -6.94 10.67 -0.18
N TRP A 95 -7.42 9.42 -0.16
CA TRP A 95 -8.45 8.99 0.78
C TRP A 95 -8.03 9.17 2.25
N GLY A 96 -6.72 9.21 2.54
CA GLY A 96 -6.19 9.39 3.90
C GLY A 96 -6.54 10.74 4.53
N ILE A 97 -6.92 11.75 3.75
CA ILE A 97 -7.33 13.07 4.25
C ILE A 97 -8.49 12.97 5.26
N ALA A 98 -9.46 12.09 5.04
CA ALA A 98 -10.57 11.92 5.97
C ALA A 98 -10.15 11.41 7.36
N TYR A 99 -9.10 10.59 7.40
CA TYR A 99 -8.62 9.95 8.62
C TYR A 99 -7.49 10.71 9.30
N LYS A 100 -6.90 11.70 8.62
CA LYS A 100 -5.78 12.50 9.10
C LYS A 100 -6.02 13.13 10.48
N LYS A 101 -7.24 13.57 10.78
CA LYS A 101 -7.56 14.18 12.08
C LYS A 101 -7.48 13.21 13.27
N TYR A 102 -7.50 11.90 13.00
CA TYR A 102 -7.39 10.84 14.00
C TYR A 102 -5.98 10.24 14.05
N SER A 103 -5.10 10.60 13.11
CA SER A 103 -3.71 10.18 13.10
C SER A 103 -2.81 11.24 13.73
N LYS A 104 -1.71 10.81 14.35
CA LYS A 104 -0.72 11.73 14.89
C LYS A 104 0.07 12.45 13.78
N ASN A 105 0.29 11.77 12.65
CA ASN A 105 1.00 12.29 11.50
C ASN A 105 0.60 11.52 10.22
N LYS A 106 1.18 11.91 9.07
CA LYS A 106 0.98 11.26 7.77
C LYS A 106 1.84 9.99 7.58
N ASP A 107 2.78 9.70 8.49
CA ASP A 107 3.70 8.56 8.33
C ASP A 107 2.98 7.22 8.35
N ILE A 108 1.85 7.14 9.06
CA ILE A 108 1.02 5.92 9.10
C ILE A 108 0.40 5.55 7.73
N PHE A 109 0.36 6.48 6.78
CA PHE A 109 -0.10 6.22 5.41
C PHE A 109 1.05 5.85 4.47
N SER A 110 2.27 5.78 5.00
CA SER A 110 3.48 5.45 4.25
C SER A 110 4.03 4.08 4.60
N CYS A 111 4.68 3.45 3.63
CA CYS A 111 5.52 2.28 3.74
C CYS A 111 6.97 2.70 3.48
N PRO A 112 7.91 2.41 4.40
CA PRO A 112 9.33 2.77 4.21
C PRO A 112 10.01 2.00 3.06
N SER A 113 9.35 0.95 2.54
CA SER A 113 9.82 0.15 1.41
C SER A 113 9.09 0.49 0.10
N GLN A 114 8.21 1.50 0.10
CA GLN A 114 7.61 1.98 -1.15
C GLN A 114 8.67 2.63 -2.02
N VAL A 115 8.67 2.27 -3.31
CA VAL A 115 9.50 2.94 -4.32
C VAL A 115 8.61 3.77 -5.25
N ARG A 116 7.42 3.26 -5.61
CA ARG A 116 6.56 3.88 -6.63
C ARG A 116 5.07 3.65 -6.35
N VAL A 117 4.27 4.69 -6.53
CA VAL A 117 2.81 4.69 -6.40
C VAL A 117 2.19 5.50 -7.54
N ASP A 118 1.06 5.02 -8.05
CA ASP A 118 0.11 5.73 -8.91
C ASP A 118 0.78 6.45 -10.08
N ASP A 119 1.66 5.71 -10.78
CA ASP A 119 2.47 6.25 -11.86
C ASP A 119 1.77 5.99 -13.20
N TRP A 120 1.31 7.08 -13.80
CA TRP A 120 0.59 7.15 -15.07
C TRP A 120 1.37 8.01 -16.08
N PRO A 121 2.48 7.48 -16.62
CA PRO A 121 3.38 8.24 -17.49
C PRO A 121 2.68 8.75 -18.78
N GLU A 122 1.61 8.08 -19.22
CA GLU A 122 0.84 8.41 -20.43
C GLU A 122 -0.05 9.66 -20.31
N ILE A 123 -0.49 10.01 -19.10
CA ILE A 123 -1.29 11.22 -18.82
C ILE A 123 -0.48 12.28 -18.07
N GLY A 124 0.84 12.11 -18.01
CA GLY A 124 1.78 13.11 -17.50
C GLY A 124 2.15 12.97 -16.02
N TRP A 125 1.80 11.85 -15.37
CA TRP A 125 2.19 11.56 -13.98
C TRP A 125 3.27 10.47 -13.97
N GLY A 126 4.55 10.87 -13.99
CA GLY A 126 5.71 9.98 -13.92
C GLY A 126 6.48 9.97 -12.60
N ILE A 127 7.75 9.55 -12.67
CA ILE A 127 8.69 9.51 -11.54
C ILE A 127 8.84 10.84 -10.81
N ASP A 128 8.69 11.96 -11.53
CA ASP A 128 8.83 13.33 -10.99
C ASP A 128 7.73 13.68 -9.96
N TYR A 129 6.64 12.91 -9.90
CA TYR A 129 5.50 13.15 -9.01
C TYR A 129 5.49 12.27 -7.76
N GLN A 130 6.38 11.28 -7.69
CA GLN A 130 6.54 10.41 -6.53
C GLN A 130 6.73 11.16 -5.18
N PRO A 131 7.36 12.36 -5.13
CA PRO A 131 7.40 13.14 -3.89
C PRO A 131 6.03 13.50 -3.31
N TYR A 132 5.00 13.72 -4.15
CA TYR A 132 3.64 14.05 -3.72
C TYR A 132 2.88 12.81 -3.19
N PHE A 133 3.29 11.61 -3.62
CA PHE A 133 2.71 10.32 -3.22
C PHE A 133 3.40 9.63 -2.05
N ARG A 134 4.37 10.29 -1.41
CA ARG A 134 5.19 9.71 -0.33
C ARG A 134 4.37 9.12 0.83
N HIS A 135 3.18 9.66 1.07
CA HIS A 135 2.28 9.22 2.13
C HIS A 135 1.01 8.55 1.58
N CYS A 136 1.13 7.82 0.47
CA CYS A 136 0.02 7.19 -0.25
C CYS A 136 0.30 5.71 -0.56
N SER A 137 0.84 4.95 0.40
CA SER A 137 1.33 3.58 0.15
C SER A 137 0.27 2.50 0.10
N TYR A 138 -0.92 2.82 0.59
CA TYR A 138 -1.99 1.86 0.77
C TYR A 138 -3.20 2.27 -0.05
N GLY A 139 -3.78 1.29 -0.75
CA GLY A 139 -5.09 1.43 -1.38
C GLY A 139 -6.20 1.17 -0.37
N ILE A 140 -7.29 1.94 -0.46
CA ILE A 140 -8.51 1.68 0.30
C ILE A 140 -9.47 0.82 -0.52
N ASN A 141 -10.13 -0.12 0.13
CA ASN A 141 -11.17 -0.90 -0.53
C ASN A 141 -12.38 -0.01 -0.86
N SER A 142 -12.73 0.11 -2.14
CA SER A 142 -13.82 0.97 -2.58
C SER A 142 -15.21 0.46 -2.19
N ARG A 143 -15.31 -0.80 -1.74
CA ARG A 143 -16.56 -1.40 -1.21
C ARG A 143 -16.88 -0.98 0.21
N ILE A 144 -15.91 -0.40 0.91
CA ILE A 144 -16.11 0.12 2.27
C ILE A 144 -16.22 1.64 2.27
N THR A 145 -16.22 2.27 1.09
CA THR A 145 -16.48 3.71 0.91
C THR A 145 -17.84 3.89 0.25
N TRP A 146 -18.37 5.12 0.26
CA TRP A 146 -19.71 5.41 -0.25
C TRP A 146 -19.83 5.42 -1.80
N ARG A 147 -18.93 4.72 -2.50
CA ARG A 147 -18.73 4.77 -3.95
C ARG A 147 -19.37 3.61 -4.69
N TYR A 148 -19.43 2.42 -4.07
CA TYR A 148 -20.11 1.25 -4.61
C TYR A 148 -21.06 0.65 -3.59
N ASP A 149 -22.26 0.27 -4.03
CA ASP A 149 -23.19 -0.47 -3.19
C ASP A 149 -22.76 -1.94 -3.01
N GLU A 150 -23.52 -2.67 -2.19
CA GLU A 150 -23.31 -4.11 -1.96
C GLU A 150 -23.36 -4.91 -3.28
N GLN A 151 -24.12 -4.42 -4.27
CA GLN A 151 -24.26 -4.97 -5.63
C GLN A 151 -23.17 -4.49 -6.60
N GLY A 152 -22.24 -3.65 -6.15
CA GLY A 152 -21.10 -3.18 -6.93
C GLY A 152 -21.44 -2.13 -7.97
N SER A 153 -22.64 -1.57 -7.90
CA SER A 153 -23.06 -0.44 -8.70
C SER A 153 -22.60 0.84 -8.04
N ARG A 154 -22.25 1.84 -8.86
CA ARG A 154 -21.87 3.16 -8.35
C ARG A 154 -22.99 3.75 -7.50
N THR A 155 -22.64 4.27 -6.35
CA THR A 155 -23.57 4.91 -5.41
C THR A 155 -22.93 6.15 -4.81
N SER A 156 -23.75 6.99 -4.19
CA SER A 156 -23.33 8.09 -3.31
C SER A 156 -23.82 7.88 -1.87
N LYS A 157 -24.31 6.67 -1.56
CA LYS A 157 -24.83 6.32 -0.25
C LYS A 157 -23.67 5.91 0.67
N PRO A 158 -23.51 6.57 1.84
CA PRO A 158 -22.51 6.20 2.83
C PRO A 158 -22.50 4.72 3.16
N PHE A 159 -21.33 4.08 3.08
CA PHE A 159 -21.17 2.73 3.60
C PHE A 159 -21.11 2.82 5.13
N ASN A 160 -22.00 2.13 5.82
CA ASN A 160 -21.97 2.03 7.27
C ASN A 160 -21.31 0.70 7.64
N ILE A 161 -20.15 0.75 8.31
CA ILE A 161 -19.38 -0.45 8.63
C ILE A 161 -20.19 -1.39 9.52
N ASP A 162 -20.88 -0.87 10.53
CA ASP A 162 -21.62 -1.68 11.50
C ASP A 162 -22.88 -2.32 10.89
N GLN A 163 -23.47 -1.71 9.86
CA GLN A 163 -24.70 -2.18 9.23
C GLN A 163 -24.46 -3.03 7.98
N HIS A 164 -23.45 -2.70 7.17
CA HIS A 164 -23.26 -3.28 5.85
C HIS A 164 -22.10 -4.27 5.78
N ALA A 165 -21.14 -4.25 6.72
CA ALA A 165 -20.03 -5.20 6.71
C ALA A 165 -20.48 -6.58 7.17
N SER A 166 -20.77 -7.48 6.23
CA SER A 166 -21.31 -8.80 6.54
C SER A 166 -20.31 -9.75 7.22
N ARG A 167 -19.00 -9.57 6.97
CA ARG A 167 -17.88 -10.35 7.52
C ARG A 167 -16.66 -9.45 7.72
N PRO A 168 -16.63 -8.59 8.76
CA PRO A 168 -15.54 -7.62 8.93
C PRO A 168 -14.13 -8.24 8.96
N SER A 169 -13.99 -9.44 9.53
CA SER A 169 -12.73 -10.19 9.58
C SER A 169 -12.26 -10.77 8.24
N GLU A 170 -13.11 -10.72 7.22
CA GLU A 170 -12.78 -11.16 5.86
C GLU A 170 -12.96 -10.04 4.85
N MET A 171 -13.12 -8.79 5.27
CA MET A 171 -13.21 -7.65 4.37
C MET A 171 -11.97 -6.79 4.53
N ILE A 172 -11.24 -6.61 3.44
CA ILE A 172 -10.07 -5.75 3.37
C ILE A 172 -10.56 -4.31 3.54
N GLY A 173 -9.94 -3.57 4.46
CA GLY A 173 -10.05 -2.12 4.52
C GLY A 173 -8.93 -1.44 3.75
N PHE A 174 -7.69 -1.87 4.00
CA PHE A 174 -6.48 -1.30 3.42
C PHE A 174 -5.53 -2.39 2.95
N GLN A 175 -4.77 -2.12 1.89
CA GLN A 175 -3.78 -3.05 1.38
C GLN A 175 -2.60 -2.30 0.77
N ASP A 176 -1.39 -2.84 0.88
CA ASP A 176 -0.26 -2.38 0.07
C ASP A 176 -0.67 -2.40 -1.40
N HIS A 177 -0.59 -1.26 -2.04
CA HIS A 177 -0.99 -1.16 -3.43
C HIS A 177 -0.23 -0.06 -4.14
N VAL A 178 -0.19 -0.14 -5.46
CA VAL A 178 0.24 0.96 -6.32
C VAL A 178 -0.86 1.99 -6.56
N GLU A 179 -2.09 1.69 -6.18
CA GLU A 179 -3.28 2.48 -6.51
C GLU A 179 -3.99 2.91 -5.24
N GLN A 180 -4.73 4.02 -5.33
CA GLN A 180 -5.42 4.55 -4.16
C GLN A 180 -6.70 3.77 -3.84
N LYS A 181 -7.21 3.01 -4.82
CA LYS A 181 -8.45 2.25 -4.69
C LYS A 181 -8.29 0.81 -5.11
N LEU A 182 -8.98 -0.04 -4.36
CA LEU A 182 -9.16 -1.46 -4.69
C LEU A 182 -10.61 -1.64 -5.15
N GLU A 183 -10.84 -1.82 -6.46
CA GLU A 183 -12.19 -1.88 -7.05
C GLU A 183 -12.62 -3.28 -7.53
N VAL A 184 -11.83 -4.33 -7.28
CA VAL A 184 -12.09 -5.71 -7.77
C VAL A 184 -12.17 -5.77 -9.29
N THR A 185 -11.30 -4.99 -9.92
CA THR A 185 -11.10 -4.85 -11.36
C THR A 185 -9.71 -5.38 -11.73
N SER A 186 -9.23 -5.03 -12.92
CA SER A 186 -7.87 -5.25 -13.40
C SER A 186 -6.77 -4.69 -12.48
N ASP A 187 -7.13 -3.86 -11.50
CA ASP A 187 -6.24 -3.19 -10.55
C ASP A 187 -6.23 -3.84 -9.16
N SER A 188 -6.66 -5.09 -9.02
CA SER A 188 -6.72 -5.77 -7.72
C SER A 188 -5.87 -7.03 -7.67
N LEU A 189 -5.52 -7.50 -6.46
CA LEU A 189 -4.73 -8.73 -6.27
C LEU A 189 -5.56 -10.01 -6.43
N THR A 190 -6.87 -9.90 -6.67
CA THR A 190 -7.76 -11.00 -7.02
C THR A 190 -8.00 -11.04 -8.54
N LEU A 191 -8.45 -12.18 -9.05
CA LEU A 191 -8.79 -12.32 -10.47
C LEU A 191 -10.08 -11.55 -10.81
N SER A 192 -9.94 -10.51 -11.65
CA SER A 192 -11.06 -9.85 -12.30
C SER A 192 -11.70 -10.71 -13.37
N GLU A 193 -12.97 -10.42 -13.66
CA GLU A 193 -13.72 -11.11 -14.71
C GLU A 193 -13.02 -11.04 -16.07
N GLY A 194 -12.83 -12.20 -16.71
CA GLY A 194 -12.12 -12.31 -17.98
C GLY A 194 -10.60 -12.19 -17.91
N SER A 195 -10.01 -12.02 -16.73
CA SER A 195 -8.55 -11.91 -16.55
C SER A 195 -7.92 -13.26 -16.16
N ARG A 196 -6.73 -13.54 -16.69
CA ARG A 196 -5.95 -14.75 -16.35
C ARG A 196 -5.00 -14.54 -15.17
N PHE A 197 -4.74 -13.29 -14.82
CA PHE A 197 -3.82 -12.89 -13.76
C PHE A 197 -4.41 -11.68 -13.04
N ASN A 198 -4.12 -11.53 -11.75
CA ASN A 198 -4.37 -10.33 -10.98
C ASN A 198 -3.50 -9.16 -11.50
N LEU A 199 -3.87 -7.92 -11.13
CA LEU A 199 -3.16 -6.72 -11.59
C LEU A 199 -2.95 -6.69 -13.12
N SER A 200 -3.90 -7.19 -13.90
CA SER A 200 -3.75 -7.33 -15.36
C SER A 200 -3.48 -6.00 -16.06
N GLN A 201 -3.91 -4.88 -15.47
CA GLN A 201 -3.63 -3.54 -15.95
C GLN A 201 -2.17 -3.11 -15.81
N TRP A 202 -1.52 -3.55 -14.73
CA TRP A 202 -0.20 -3.10 -14.28
C TRP A 202 0.95 -4.04 -14.63
N ARG A 203 0.65 -5.19 -15.22
CA ARG A 203 1.67 -6.13 -15.71
C ARG A 203 2.19 -5.67 -17.07
N ASN A 204 3.41 -6.08 -17.42
CA ASN A 204 3.97 -5.84 -18.76
C ASN A 204 3.03 -6.34 -19.86
N GLY A 205 2.83 -5.50 -20.88
CA GLY A 205 1.82 -5.71 -21.93
C GLY A 205 0.39 -5.34 -21.52
N GLY A 206 0.18 -4.78 -20.33
CA GLY A 206 -1.09 -4.20 -19.89
C GLY A 206 -1.36 -2.82 -20.50
N PRO A 207 -2.59 -2.29 -20.37
CA PRO A 207 -3.02 -1.02 -20.95
C PRO A 207 -2.28 0.23 -20.41
N VAL A 208 -1.69 0.19 -19.21
CA VAL A 208 -0.91 1.32 -18.63
C VAL A 208 0.57 1.29 -19.10
N GLY A 209 0.93 0.35 -19.98
CA GLY A 209 2.28 0.19 -20.49
C GLY A 209 3.14 -0.75 -19.65
N ASP A 210 4.45 -0.73 -19.90
CA ASP A 210 5.38 -1.64 -19.25
C ASP A 210 5.83 -1.10 -17.89
N TRP A 211 5.21 -1.61 -16.82
CA TRP A 211 5.62 -1.37 -15.44
C TRP A 211 6.03 -2.68 -14.75
N PRO A 212 7.25 -3.17 -14.99
CA PRO A 212 7.70 -4.49 -14.51
C PRO A 212 7.69 -4.61 -12.98
N ASP A 213 7.82 -3.50 -12.27
CA ASP A 213 7.90 -3.45 -10.82
C ASP A 213 6.54 -3.32 -10.12
N ALA A 214 5.43 -3.07 -10.82
CA ALA A 214 4.14 -2.76 -10.17
C ALA A 214 3.63 -3.90 -9.26
N VAL A 215 3.82 -5.14 -9.71
CA VAL A 215 3.48 -6.32 -8.90
C VAL A 215 4.40 -6.38 -7.66
N ASP A 216 5.67 -6.08 -7.82
CA ASP A 216 6.64 -6.10 -6.71
C ASP A 216 6.39 -4.96 -5.72
N GLU A 217 5.86 -3.82 -6.16
CA GLU A 217 5.36 -2.77 -5.28
C GLU A 217 4.17 -3.27 -4.44
N CYS A 218 3.15 -3.91 -5.05
CA CYS A 218 2.04 -4.47 -4.26
C CYS A 218 2.48 -5.58 -3.29
N TYR A 219 3.59 -6.27 -3.56
CA TYR A 219 4.18 -7.32 -2.70
C TYR A 219 5.56 -6.94 -2.12
N ARG A 220 5.74 -5.66 -1.80
CA ARG A 220 7.01 -5.02 -1.38
C ARG A 220 7.67 -5.62 -0.13
N HIS A 221 6.96 -6.39 0.68
CA HIS A 221 7.48 -7.01 1.90
C HIS A 221 7.94 -8.45 1.70
N ASN A 222 8.99 -8.63 0.88
CA ASN A 222 9.54 -9.94 0.54
C ASN A 222 8.46 -10.87 -0.05
N LYS A 223 7.82 -10.41 -1.13
CA LYS A 223 6.72 -11.14 -1.81
C LYS A 223 5.48 -11.30 -0.92
N ASN A 224 5.25 -10.32 -0.04
CA ASN A 224 4.05 -10.21 0.78
C ASN A 224 3.47 -8.80 0.69
N SER A 225 2.15 -8.73 0.71
CA SER A 225 1.34 -7.51 0.74
C SER A 225 0.72 -7.38 2.14
N VAL A 226 1.03 -6.31 2.85
CA VAL A 226 0.40 -5.98 4.13
C VAL A 226 -1.06 -5.62 3.88
N THR A 227 -1.95 -6.24 4.64
CA THR A 227 -3.40 -6.13 4.48
C THR A 227 -4.06 -5.92 5.84
N GLY A 228 -4.92 -4.90 5.91
CA GLY A 228 -5.74 -4.56 7.07
C GLY A 228 -7.19 -4.93 6.82
N TRP A 229 -7.84 -5.47 7.85
CA TRP A 229 -9.18 -6.02 7.78
C TRP A 229 -10.14 -5.19 8.64
N LEU A 230 -11.41 -5.13 8.25
CA LEU A 230 -12.39 -4.24 8.88
C LEU A 230 -12.66 -4.53 10.37
N ASP A 231 -12.36 -5.72 10.87
CA ASP A 231 -12.42 -6.05 12.30
C ASP A 231 -11.22 -5.50 13.12
N GLY A 232 -10.25 -4.85 12.46
CA GLY A 232 -9.10 -4.21 13.10
C GLY A 232 -7.81 -5.02 13.06
N HIS A 233 -7.83 -6.28 12.61
CA HIS A 233 -6.59 -7.04 12.49
C HIS A 233 -5.81 -6.68 11.22
N ALA A 234 -4.51 -6.96 11.23
CA ALA A 234 -3.64 -6.78 10.08
C ALA A 234 -2.72 -8.00 9.95
N ASN A 235 -2.59 -8.51 8.74
CA ASN A 235 -1.74 -9.63 8.37
C ASN A 235 -1.09 -9.38 7.00
N THR A 236 -0.52 -10.41 6.40
CA THR A 236 0.05 -10.33 5.07
C THR A 236 -0.52 -11.39 4.13
N ILE A 237 -0.71 -11.01 2.87
CA ILE A 237 -1.06 -11.91 1.76
C ILE A 237 0.20 -12.17 0.94
N ARG A 238 0.49 -13.45 0.69
CA ARG A 238 1.64 -13.85 -0.11
C ARG A 238 1.39 -13.57 -1.59
N MET A 239 2.44 -13.25 -2.33
CA MET A 239 2.38 -13.05 -3.77
C MET A 239 1.73 -14.24 -4.49
N SER A 240 0.77 -13.90 -5.34
CA SER A 240 0.02 -14.85 -6.15
C SER A 240 -0.38 -14.24 -7.51
N THR A 241 -0.81 -15.11 -8.43
CA THR A 241 -1.52 -14.76 -9.67
C THR A 241 -2.98 -14.39 -9.44
N GLY A 242 -3.52 -14.58 -8.23
CA GLY A 242 -4.86 -14.19 -7.80
C GLY A 242 -5.88 -15.33 -7.65
N GLU A 243 -5.54 -16.56 -8.07
CA GLU A 243 -6.42 -17.74 -7.98
C GLU A 243 -6.72 -18.15 -6.54
N ASP A 244 -5.76 -17.96 -5.64
CA ASP A 244 -5.85 -18.24 -4.20
C ASP A 244 -6.32 -17.02 -3.39
N VAL A 245 -6.57 -15.87 -4.02
CA VAL A 245 -7.03 -14.63 -3.38
C VAL A 245 -8.56 -14.52 -3.53
N PRO A 246 -9.34 -14.82 -2.48
CA PRO A 246 -10.79 -14.81 -2.56
C PRO A 246 -11.34 -13.43 -2.88
N ARG A 247 -12.18 -13.33 -3.92
CA ARG A 247 -12.86 -12.10 -4.30
C ARG A 247 -13.70 -11.50 -3.16
N ARG A 248 -14.25 -12.37 -2.29
CA ARG A 248 -14.98 -11.97 -1.07
C ARG A 248 -14.16 -11.08 -0.13
N TRP A 249 -12.83 -11.16 -0.17
CA TRP A 249 -11.96 -10.28 0.61
C TRP A 249 -12.11 -8.81 0.25
N TYR A 250 -12.44 -8.53 -1.01
CA TYR A 250 -12.65 -7.18 -1.48
C TYR A 250 -14.15 -6.83 -1.53
N THR A 251 -15.02 -7.77 -1.86
CA THR A 251 -16.46 -7.50 -2.04
C THR A 251 -17.32 -7.67 -0.80
N GLY A 252 -16.87 -8.46 0.17
CA GLY A 252 -17.69 -8.89 1.32
C GLY A 252 -18.83 -9.86 0.96
N ARG A 253 -18.92 -10.36 -0.27
CA ARG A 253 -20.02 -11.23 -0.71
C ARG A 253 -19.78 -12.70 -0.41
N LYS A 254 -20.83 -13.38 0.06
CA LYS A 254 -20.82 -14.82 0.35
C LYS A 254 -20.69 -15.72 -0.88
N THR A 255 -21.19 -15.26 -2.04
CA THR A 255 -21.40 -16.09 -3.23
C THR A 255 -20.33 -15.91 -4.31
N ASP A 256 -19.28 -15.14 -4.04
CA ASP A 256 -18.21 -14.97 -5.02
C ASP A 256 -17.48 -16.31 -5.19
N LYS A 257 -17.69 -16.94 -6.34
CA LYS A 257 -16.97 -18.14 -6.74
C LYS A 257 -15.51 -17.75 -7.02
N PRO A 258 -14.53 -18.59 -6.62
CA PRO A 258 -13.25 -18.59 -7.31
C PRO A 258 -13.48 -18.96 -8.77
N TRP A 259 -12.72 -18.37 -9.69
CA TRP A 259 -12.72 -18.75 -11.09
C TRP A 259 -12.13 -20.15 -11.28
#